data_AF-A0A822Y6V2-F1
#
_entry.id   AF-A0A822Y6V2-F1
#
_cell.length_a   1.000
_cell.length_b   1.000
_cell.length_c   1.000
_cell.angle_alpha   90.00
_cell.angle_beta   90.00
_cell.angle_gamma   90.00
#
_symmetry.space_group_name_H-M   'P 1'
#
loop_
_entity.id
_entity.type
_entity.pdbx_description
1 polymer ?
#
loop_
_entity_poly.entity_id
_entity_poly.type
_entity_poly.pdbx_seq_one_letter_code
_entity_poly.pdbx_strand_id
1 'polypeptide(L)'
;MDRRKTCFLVTFFLVVFISMGASFVQGQGNGNANGKANAKKNLDAASTHYIVLTPKKGTGQERALCLARGRCYLKILQCPVQCTQRKPKKNKKIKGCFIDCSSTCETTCKFRKPNCNGYGSVCYDPRFVGGDGVMFYFHGAKGGDFALVSDDEFQINAHFIGSRPAGRARDFTWVQTLSVMFDSHTLDLVAKRVSRWDDGVDVLSVHWDGNAVEVPTDGEAEWRTNDGKREVVVERTDDTNSVRVTITGVVEMDVKVTPVGAEENRVHNYQLPEDDAFAHLETQFRFSNLTDMVEGVLGKTYRPDYVSPVKVGVPMPMMGGEDKYRIPSLHSTLCAVCRFQKPPSATTTFNTFNEVAQS
;
A
#
# COMPACT_ATOMS: atom_id res chain seq x y z
N MET A 1 -11.75 54.74 -40.22
CA MET A 1 -12.66 54.90 -39.06
C MET A 1 -13.37 53.58 -38.83
N ASP A 2 -13.10 53.03 -37.65
CA ASP A 2 -13.70 51.93 -36.90
C ASP A 2 -14.65 50.92 -37.58
N ARG A 3 -14.24 49.65 -37.53
CA ARG A 3 -15.08 48.48 -37.80
C ARG A 3 -15.10 47.63 -36.52
N ARG A 4 -16.11 47.86 -35.68
CA ARG A 4 -16.37 47.12 -34.45
C ARG A 4 -16.52 45.62 -34.75
N LYS A 5 -15.68 44.80 -34.11
CA LYS A 5 -15.91 43.35 -33.95
C LYS A 5 -15.98 43.05 -32.47
N THR A 6 -17.20 42.75 -32.02
CA THR A 6 -17.53 42.26 -30.69
C THR A 6 -17.00 40.82 -30.57
N CYS A 7 -16.13 40.57 -29.60
CA CYS A 7 -15.62 39.24 -29.28
C CYS A 7 -16.47 38.68 -28.13
N PHE A 8 -17.26 37.63 -28.41
CA PHE A 8 -17.92 36.85 -27.36
C PHE A 8 -16.90 35.88 -26.77
N LEU A 9 -16.52 36.09 -25.51
CA LEU A 9 -15.80 35.12 -24.69
C LEU A 9 -16.83 34.16 -24.07
N VAL A 10 -16.86 32.92 -24.55
CA VAL A 10 -17.61 31.83 -23.91
C VAL A 10 -16.66 31.13 -22.95
N THR A 11 -16.74 31.48 -21.66
CA THR A 11 -16.08 30.75 -20.58
C THR A 11 -16.92 29.52 -20.19
N PHE A 12 -16.38 28.33 -20.43
CA PHE A 12 -16.99 27.07 -20.02
C PHE A 12 -16.57 26.76 -18.57
N PHE A 13 -17.44 27.04 -17.60
CA PHE A 13 -17.26 26.60 -16.21
C PHE A 13 -17.89 25.22 -16.03
N LEU A 14 -17.07 24.19 -15.88
CA LEU A 14 -17.50 22.86 -15.42
C LEU A 14 -17.59 22.88 -13.89
N VAL A 15 -18.79 23.14 -13.37
CA VAL A 15 -19.11 23.00 -11.94
C VAL A 15 -19.44 21.54 -11.66
N VAL A 16 -18.50 20.82 -11.05
CA VAL A 16 -18.76 19.49 -10.47
C VAL A 16 -19.18 19.68 -9.03
N PHE A 17 -20.47 19.48 -8.74
CA PHE A 17 -20.99 19.39 -7.38
C PHE A 17 -20.53 18.07 -6.76
N ILE A 18 -19.65 18.12 -5.75
CA ILE A 18 -19.36 17.00 -4.86
C ILE A 18 -20.11 17.26 -3.56
N SER A 19 -21.19 16.51 -3.32
CA SER A 19 -21.84 16.46 -2.02
C SER A 19 -20.96 15.66 -1.06
N MET A 20 -20.09 16.34 -0.31
CA MET A 20 -19.38 15.74 0.82
C MET A 20 -20.33 15.68 2.02
N GLY A 21 -20.74 14.48 2.41
CA GLY A 21 -21.41 14.26 3.68
C GLY A 21 -20.45 14.58 4.84
N ALA A 22 -20.83 15.53 5.68
CA ALA A 22 -20.07 15.91 6.88
C ALA A 22 -20.05 14.74 7.87
N SER A 23 -18.87 14.18 8.12
CA SER A 23 -18.63 13.37 9.31
C SER A 23 -18.12 14.31 10.39
N PHE A 24 -18.95 14.59 11.38
CA PHE A 24 -18.60 15.39 12.54
C PHE A 24 -17.63 14.60 13.43
N VAL A 25 -16.39 15.08 13.57
CA VAL A 25 -15.48 14.68 14.65
C VAL A 25 -15.64 15.72 15.76
N GLN A 26 -16.35 15.34 16.82
CA GLN A 26 -16.51 16.17 18.01
C GLN A 26 -15.29 15.99 18.91
N GLY A 27 -14.32 16.89 18.78
CA GLY A 27 -13.27 17.09 19.80
C GLY A 27 -13.83 17.97 20.91
N GLN A 28 -13.84 17.47 22.14
CA GLN A 28 -14.10 18.33 23.30
C GLN A 28 -13.22 17.88 24.46
N GLY A 29 -12.26 18.75 24.80
CA GLY A 29 -11.37 18.57 25.93
C GLY A 29 -11.99 19.03 27.25
N ASN A 30 -11.54 18.31 28.29
CA ASN A 30 -11.33 18.68 29.68
C ASN A 30 -12.53 18.72 30.66
N GLY A 31 -12.49 17.78 31.62
CA GLY A 31 -13.37 17.71 32.79
C GLY A 31 -12.97 16.56 33.71
N ASN A 32 -12.40 16.90 34.86
CA ASN A 32 -11.88 16.06 35.92
C ASN A 32 -12.98 15.28 36.67
N ALA A 33 -12.80 13.97 36.96
CA ALA A 33 -13.19 13.28 38.21
C ALA A 33 -13.27 11.75 38.09
N ASN A 34 -12.62 11.09 39.05
CA ASN A 34 -12.76 9.72 39.54
C ASN A 34 -13.94 8.87 39.04
N GLY A 35 -13.61 7.73 38.41
CA GLY A 35 -14.55 6.62 38.21
C GLY A 35 -13.84 5.41 37.61
N LYS A 36 -13.86 4.28 38.33
CA LYS A 36 -13.31 2.98 37.89
C LYS A 36 -13.74 2.66 36.45
N ALA A 37 -12.78 2.65 35.53
CA ALA A 37 -12.99 2.14 34.18
C ALA A 37 -12.05 0.95 33.95
N ASN A 38 -12.68 -0.22 33.74
CA ASN A 38 -12.04 -1.43 33.28
C ASN A 38 -11.06 -1.10 32.14
N ALA A 39 -9.78 -1.39 32.35
CA ALA A 39 -8.77 -1.38 31.31
C ALA A 39 -9.27 -2.26 30.15
N LYS A 40 -9.71 -1.61 29.08
CA LYS A 40 -10.12 -2.28 27.85
C LYS A 40 -8.83 -2.81 27.22
N LYS A 41 -8.46 -4.03 27.59
CA LYS A 41 -7.31 -4.77 27.06
C LYS A 41 -7.27 -4.62 25.54
N ASN A 42 -6.11 -4.23 25.02
CA ASN A 42 -5.87 -4.09 23.58
C ASN A 42 -6.29 -5.36 22.84
N LEU A 43 -7.29 -5.19 21.98
CA LEU A 43 -7.91 -6.23 21.20
C LEU A 43 -7.36 -6.13 19.77
N ASP A 44 -6.65 -7.17 19.30
CA ASP A 44 -6.08 -7.36 17.95
C ASP A 44 -6.99 -6.84 16.80
N ALA A 45 -6.42 -5.96 15.97
CA ALA A 45 -7.12 -4.98 15.13
C ALA A 45 -7.34 -5.40 13.66
N ALA A 46 -6.91 -6.60 13.26
CA ALA A 46 -7.00 -7.05 11.87
C ALA A 46 -8.45 -7.36 11.47
N SER A 47 -9.12 -6.43 10.78
CA SER A 47 -10.51 -6.57 10.31
C SER A 47 -10.74 -7.75 9.36
N THR A 48 -9.68 -8.35 8.83
CA THR A 48 -9.72 -9.53 7.95
C THR A 48 -9.38 -10.83 8.69
N HIS A 49 -9.32 -10.83 10.02
CA HIS A 49 -9.10 -12.05 10.79
C HIS A 49 -10.39 -12.88 10.92
N TYR A 50 -10.51 -13.93 10.12
CA TYR A 50 -11.65 -14.84 10.09
C TYR A 50 -11.26 -16.23 9.61
N ILE A 51 -12.09 -17.23 9.91
CA ILE A 51 -12.00 -18.56 9.29
C ILE A 51 -13.05 -18.69 8.19
N VAL A 52 -12.64 -19.21 7.03
CA VAL A 52 -13.55 -19.47 5.91
C VAL A 52 -14.40 -20.68 6.24
N LEU A 53 -15.71 -20.56 6.04
CA LEU A 53 -16.68 -21.63 6.24
C LEU A 53 -17.15 -22.18 4.90
N THR A 54 -17.84 -23.32 4.95
CA THR A 54 -18.50 -23.87 3.76
C THR A 54 -19.44 -22.84 3.13
N PRO A 55 -19.35 -22.61 1.81
CA PRO A 55 -20.24 -21.68 1.11
C PRO A 55 -21.72 -22.02 1.30
N LYS A 56 -22.59 -21.02 1.22
CA LYS A 56 -24.04 -21.21 1.29
C LYS A 56 -24.50 -22.14 0.16
N LYS A 57 -25.12 -23.26 0.53
CA LYS A 57 -25.68 -24.23 -0.42
C LYS A 57 -26.70 -23.55 -1.34
N GLY A 58 -26.64 -23.87 -2.62
CA GLY A 58 -27.53 -23.31 -3.66
C GLY A 58 -27.00 -22.01 -4.29
N THR A 59 -26.56 -21.03 -3.49
CA THR A 59 -26.09 -19.73 -4.03
C THR A 59 -24.57 -19.64 -4.19
N GLY A 60 -23.80 -20.50 -3.52
CA GLY A 60 -22.34 -20.49 -3.58
C GLY A 60 -21.68 -19.29 -2.91
N GLN A 61 -22.43 -18.46 -2.17
CA GLN A 61 -21.89 -17.32 -1.43
C GLN A 61 -20.94 -17.83 -0.35
N GLU A 62 -19.67 -17.43 -0.44
CA GLU A 62 -18.69 -17.69 0.61
C GLU A 62 -19.13 -17.09 1.94
N ARG A 63 -18.72 -17.75 3.02
CA ARG A 63 -19.05 -17.38 4.40
C ARG A 63 -17.79 -17.43 5.23
N ALA A 64 -17.71 -16.59 6.25
CA ALA A 64 -16.60 -16.62 7.19
C ALA A 64 -17.09 -16.36 8.62
N LEU A 65 -16.48 -17.05 9.59
CA LEU A 65 -16.65 -16.75 11.00
C LEU A 65 -15.57 -15.74 11.41
N CYS A 66 -16.00 -14.57 11.84
CA CYS A 66 -15.11 -13.51 12.30
C CYS A 66 -14.42 -13.87 13.61
N LEU A 67 -13.09 -13.80 13.61
CA LEU A 67 -12.24 -13.98 14.78
C LEU A 67 -11.57 -12.67 15.23
N ALA A 68 -11.63 -11.63 14.38
CA ALA A 68 -11.25 -10.28 14.73
C ALA A 68 -11.99 -9.83 16.00
N ARG A 69 -11.26 -9.23 16.92
CA ARG A 69 -11.82 -8.82 18.20
C ARG A 69 -12.66 -7.57 18.01
N GLY A 70 -13.88 -7.55 18.55
CA GLY A 70 -14.79 -6.43 18.42
C GLY A 70 -16.25 -6.87 18.32
N ARG A 71 -17.11 -5.97 17.82
CA ARG A 71 -18.56 -6.23 17.67
C ARG A 71 -18.89 -7.38 16.72
N CYS A 72 -17.93 -7.78 15.88
CA CYS A 72 -18.07 -8.88 14.95
C CYS A 72 -17.54 -10.21 15.45
N TYR A 73 -16.93 -10.27 16.63
CA TYR A 73 -16.34 -11.51 17.12
C TYR A 73 -17.39 -12.63 17.18
N LEU A 74 -17.05 -13.78 16.58
CA LEU A 74 -17.90 -14.97 16.40
C LEU A 74 -19.17 -14.77 15.55
N LYS A 75 -19.29 -13.68 14.81
CA LYS A 75 -20.36 -13.53 13.82
C LYS A 75 -19.98 -14.21 12.51
N ILE A 76 -20.97 -14.84 11.89
CA ILE A 76 -20.83 -15.36 10.53
C ILE A 76 -21.25 -14.28 9.55
N LEU A 77 -20.31 -13.83 8.73
CA LEU A 77 -20.58 -12.94 7.61
C LEU A 77 -20.68 -13.76 6.32
N GLN A 78 -21.52 -13.28 5.40
CA GLN A 78 -21.77 -13.93 4.11
C GLN A 78 -21.57 -12.94 2.97
N CYS A 79 -20.91 -13.39 1.92
CA CYS A 79 -20.66 -12.58 0.74
C CYS A 79 -21.95 -12.17 0.03
N PRO A 80 -22.03 -10.97 -0.57
CA PRO A 80 -23.20 -10.55 -1.34
C PRO A 80 -23.44 -11.42 -2.59
N VAL A 81 -24.67 -11.47 -3.08
CA VAL A 81 -25.04 -12.31 -4.26
C VAL A 81 -24.35 -11.87 -5.55
N GLN A 82 -24.02 -10.57 -5.66
CA GLN A 82 -23.36 -9.98 -6.81
C GLN A 82 -21.83 -10.18 -6.82
N CYS A 83 -21.26 -10.71 -5.72
CA CYS A 83 -19.87 -11.17 -5.65
C CYS A 83 -19.77 -12.33 -4.67
N THR A 84 -20.12 -13.54 -5.11
CA THR A 84 -20.24 -14.69 -4.22
C THR A 84 -18.90 -15.20 -3.67
N GLN A 85 -17.79 -14.88 -4.35
CA GLN A 85 -16.45 -15.36 -4.03
C GLN A 85 -15.57 -14.23 -3.49
N ARG A 86 -14.70 -14.51 -2.51
CA ARG A 86 -13.69 -13.55 -2.04
C ARG A 86 -12.57 -13.37 -3.05
N LYS A 87 -12.19 -14.46 -3.72
CA LYS A 87 -11.11 -14.53 -4.72
C LYS A 87 -11.64 -14.97 -6.09
N PRO A 88 -12.34 -14.10 -6.85
CA PRO A 88 -12.77 -14.46 -8.20
C PRO A 88 -11.57 -14.75 -9.13
N LYS A 89 -11.74 -15.68 -10.07
CA LYS A 89 -10.69 -15.97 -11.08
C LYS A 89 -10.49 -14.86 -12.12
N LYS A 90 -11.50 -14.00 -12.34
CA LYS A 90 -11.47 -12.90 -13.34
C LYS A 90 -11.56 -11.53 -12.68
N ASN A 91 -10.63 -11.23 -11.79
CA ASN A 91 -10.67 -10.04 -10.93
C ASN A 91 -10.63 -8.69 -11.68
N LYS A 92 -10.18 -8.63 -12.96
CA LYS A 92 -10.37 -7.46 -13.85
C LYS A 92 -11.84 -7.09 -14.07
N LYS A 93 -12.72 -8.09 -14.12
CA LYS A 93 -14.11 -7.97 -14.57
C LYS A 93 -15.11 -8.25 -13.46
N ILE A 94 -14.73 -9.09 -12.50
CA ILE A 94 -15.60 -9.57 -11.43
C ILE A 94 -15.05 -9.06 -10.11
N LYS A 95 -15.91 -8.39 -9.33
CA LYS A 95 -15.57 -7.93 -7.99
C LYS A 95 -15.45 -9.11 -7.04
N GLY A 96 -14.47 -9.06 -6.14
CA GLY A 96 -14.37 -9.98 -5.02
C GLY A 96 -15.20 -9.50 -3.84
N CYS A 97 -15.65 -10.45 -3.04
CA CYS A 97 -16.22 -10.19 -1.73
C CYS A 97 -15.13 -9.78 -0.74
N PHE A 98 -15.28 -8.60 -0.17
CA PHE A 98 -14.52 -8.18 1.00
C PHE A 98 -15.38 -8.41 2.24
N ILE A 99 -14.86 -9.23 3.17
CA ILE A 99 -15.48 -9.50 4.47
C ILE A 99 -14.79 -8.63 5.51
N ASP A 100 -15.53 -7.69 6.09
CA ASP A 100 -15.06 -6.78 7.12
C ASP A 100 -15.55 -7.24 8.51
N CYS A 101 -14.67 -7.92 9.23
CA CYS A 101 -14.91 -8.34 10.61
C CYS A 101 -14.58 -7.25 11.65
N SER A 102 -14.37 -5.99 11.22
CA SER A 102 -14.27 -4.86 12.14
C SER A 102 -15.60 -4.59 12.86
N SER A 103 -15.71 -3.44 13.52
CA SER A 103 -16.92 -3.03 14.21
C SER A 103 -18.14 -2.83 13.29
N THR A 104 -17.94 -2.72 11.98
CA THR A 104 -18.99 -2.56 10.95
C THR A 104 -19.74 -3.86 10.66
N CYS A 105 -19.07 -5.01 10.68
CA CYS A 105 -19.64 -6.31 10.31
C CYS A 105 -20.22 -6.37 8.90
N GLU A 106 -19.55 -5.76 7.93
CA GLU A 106 -20.08 -5.62 6.57
C GLU A 106 -19.42 -6.56 5.56
N THR A 107 -20.17 -6.90 4.51
CA THR A 107 -19.63 -7.55 3.32
C THR A 107 -19.90 -6.68 2.11
N THR A 108 -18.86 -6.43 1.31
CA THR A 108 -18.92 -5.51 0.17
C THR A 108 -18.26 -6.09 -1.06
N CYS A 109 -18.73 -5.69 -2.25
CA CYS A 109 -18.11 -6.10 -3.50
C CYS A 109 -17.11 -5.04 -3.96
N LYS A 110 -15.84 -5.43 -4.06
CA LYS A 110 -14.75 -4.52 -4.43
C LYS A 110 -13.86 -5.16 -5.48
N PHE A 111 -13.27 -4.34 -6.35
CA PHE A 111 -12.13 -4.80 -7.13
C PHE A 111 -10.94 -4.97 -6.18
N ARG A 112 -10.16 -6.03 -6.38
CA ARG A 112 -9.03 -6.39 -5.53
C ARG A 112 -7.75 -5.68 -6.02
N LYS A 113 -7.83 -4.35 -6.09
CA LYS A 113 -6.81 -3.46 -6.62
C LYS A 113 -6.54 -2.33 -5.61
N PRO A 114 -5.37 -1.68 -5.66
CA PRO A 114 -5.09 -0.53 -4.81
C PRO A 114 -6.19 0.53 -4.95
N ASN A 115 -6.76 0.99 -3.84
CA ASN A 115 -7.59 2.19 -3.85
C ASN A 115 -6.71 3.42 -3.67
N CYS A 116 -6.35 4.07 -4.78
CA CYS A 116 -5.50 5.26 -4.81
C CYS A 116 -6.10 6.53 -4.19
N ASN A 117 -7.29 6.43 -3.59
CA ASN A 117 -7.92 7.49 -2.79
C ASN A 117 -8.15 7.08 -1.33
N GLY A 118 -7.81 5.85 -0.95
CA GLY A 118 -7.96 5.37 0.40
C GLY A 118 -6.73 5.66 1.25
N TYR A 119 -6.90 5.64 2.57
CA TYR A 119 -5.80 5.70 3.54
C TYR A 119 -4.65 4.76 3.18
N GLY A 120 -3.42 5.23 3.36
CA GLY A 120 -2.21 4.48 3.10
C GLY A 120 -1.91 4.28 1.61
N SER A 121 -2.57 4.99 0.70
CA SER A 121 -2.30 4.84 -0.73
C SER A 121 -1.08 5.65 -1.19
N VAL A 122 -0.29 5.08 -2.08
CA VAL A 122 0.82 5.70 -2.81
C VAL A 122 0.65 5.35 -4.29
N CYS A 123 0.21 6.29 -5.11
CA CYS A 123 -0.08 6.07 -6.53
C CYS A 123 0.30 7.29 -7.37
N TYR A 124 0.28 7.19 -8.69
CA TYR A 124 0.60 8.31 -9.60
C TYR A 124 2.04 8.83 -9.38
N ASP A 125 2.26 10.15 -9.39
CA ASP A 125 3.58 10.80 -9.45
C ASP A 125 4.12 11.42 -8.14
N PRO A 126 4.49 10.59 -7.16
CA PRO A 126 3.55 9.85 -6.34
C PRO A 126 2.74 10.76 -5.41
N ARG A 127 1.43 10.60 -5.49
CA ARG A 127 0.42 11.10 -4.56
C ARG A 127 0.22 10.10 -3.43
N PHE A 128 0.24 10.61 -2.22
CA PHE A 128 0.03 9.89 -0.96
C PHE A 128 -1.32 10.27 -0.35
N VAL A 129 -1.91 9.33 0.39
CA VAL A 129 -3.02 9.60 1.32
C VAL A 129 -2.60 9.07 2.69
N GLY A 130 -2.43 9.97 3.65
CA GLY A 130 -1.95 9.65 5.00
C GLY A 130 -2.93 8.83 5.82
N GLY A 131 -2.48 8.36 6.99
CA GLY A 131 -3.32 7.73 8.01
C GLY A 131 -4.37 8.68 8.60
N ASP A 132 -4.08 9.97 8.57
CA ASP A 132 -4.99 11.08 8.89
C ASP A 132 -6.02 11.37 7.76
N GLY A 133 -5.87 10.72 6.60
CA GLY A 133 -6.71 10.91 5.42
C GLY A 133 -6.32 12.13 4.58
N VAL A 134 -5.28 12.87 4.97
CA VAL A 134 -4.80 14.03 4.22
C VAL A 134 -4.03 13.55 3.00
N MET A 135 -4.40 14.10 1.85
CA MET A 135 -3.70 13.89 0.60
C MET A 135 -2.50 14.82 0.48
N PHE A 136 -1.36 14.30 0.04
CA PHE A 136 -0.16 15.08 -0.24
C PHE A 136 0.69 14.44 -1.33
N TYR A 137 1.59 15.22 -1.91
CA TYR A 137 2.62 14.74 -2.83
C TYR A 137 3.96 14.70 -2.13
N PHE A 138 4.77 13.72 -2.48
CA PHE A 138 6.16 13.60 -2.06
C PHE A 138 7.02 13.35 -3.28
N HIS A 139 7.84 14.32 -3.66
CA HIS A 139 8.66 14.17 -4.88
C HIS A 139 9.79 13.16 -4.68
N GLY A 140 10.36 13.06 -3.47
CA GLY A 140 11.65 12.39 -3.31
C GLY A 140 12.67 12.94 -4.32
N ALA A 141 13.50 12.06 -4.86
CA ALA A 141 14.45 12.37 -5.93
C ALA A 141 14.55 11.20 -6.90
N LYS A 142 14.78 11.49 -8.19
CA LYS A 142 15.07 10.44 -9.17
C LYS A 142 16.28 9.60 -8.72
N GLY A 143 16.11 8.28 -8.73
CA GLY A 143 17.12 7.32 -8.29
C GLY A 143 17.36 7.29 -6.78
N GLY A 144 16.55 8.00 -6.01
CA GLY A 144 16.65 8.06 -4.56
C GLY A 144 15.85 6.96 -3.87
N ASP A 145 16.38 6.47 -2.75
CA ASP A 145 15.70 5.57 -1.85
C ASP A 145 15.20 6.33 -0.62
N PHE A 146 13.97 6.03 -0.18
CA PHE A 146 13.35 6.67 0.98
C PHE A 146 12.57 5.69 1.85
N ALA A 147 12.62 5.88 3.17
CA ALA A 147 11.79 5.17 4.13
C ALA A 147 10.35 5.73 4.09
N LEU A 148 9.40 4.93 3.61
CA LEU A 148 7.98 5.30 3.61
C LEU A 148 7.36 5.10 4.99
N VAL A 149 7.74 4.02 5.68
CA VAL A 149 7.29 3.67 7.03
C VAL A 149 8.46 3.04 7.77
N SER A 150 8.72 3.44 9.00
CA SER A 150 9.71 2.82 9.89
C SER A 150 9.13 2.78 11.29
N ASP A 151 8.94 1.57 11.80
CA ASP A 151 8.46 1.30 13.15
C ASP A 151 9.39 0.27 13.82
N ASP A 152 9.10 -0.12 15.05
CA ASP A 152 10.00 -1.00 15.82
C ASP A 152 10.09 -2.41 15.21
N GLU A 153 9.00 -2.91 14.61
CA GLU A 153 8.88 -4.28 14.10
C GLU A 153 9.17 -4.42 12.59
N PHE A 154 9.12 -3.32 11.85
CA PHE A 154 9.31 -3.35 10.39
C PHE A 154 9.65 -1.97 9.80
N GLN A 155 10.19 -1.99 8.59
CA GLN A 155 10.39 -0.79 7.78
C GLN A 155 10.06 -1.08 6.31
N ILE A 156 9.37 -0.14 5.67
CA ILE A 156 9.06 -0.16 4.25
C ILE A 156 9.83 0.95 3.56
N ASN A 157 10.69 0.56 2.63
CA ASN A 157 11.47 1.45 1.81
C ASN A 157 10.95 1.46 0.37
N ALA A 158 11.18 2.56 -0.33
CA ALA A 158 10.82 2.72 -1.72
C ALA A 158 11.98 3.29 -2.54
N HIS A 159 12.21 2.68 -3.72
CA HIS A 159 13.08 3.22 -4.76
C HIS A 159 12.28 4.07 -5.74
N PHE A 160 12.73 5.30 -5.99
CA PHE A 160 12.05 6.24 -6.88
C PHE A 160 12.76 6.31 -8.22
N ILE A 161 12.03 6.09 -9.31
CA ILE A 161 12.44 6.46 -10.66
C ILE A 161 11.92 7.85 -10.99
N GLY A 162 12.40 8.44 -12.09
CA GLY A 162 11.95 9.76 -12.45
C GLY A 162 12.54 10.34 -13.73
N SER A 163 12.03 11.51 -14.08
CA SER A 163 12.44 12.31 -15.22
C SER A 163 12.51 13.80 -14.83
N ARG A 164 13.40 14.55 -15.47
CA ARG A 164 13.46 16.01 -15.31
C ARG A 164 13.50 16.66 -16.69
N PRO A 165 12.36 17.11 -17.21
CA PRO A 165 12.30 17.94 -18.39
C PRO A 165 13.16 19.19 -18.28
N ALA A 166 13.71 19.64 -19.41
CA ALA A 166 14.49 20.87 -19.46
C ALA A 166 13.69 22.06 -18.89
N GLY A 167 14.34 22.87 -18.06
CA GLY A 167 13.73 24.04 -17.44
C GLY A 167 12.89 23.76 -16.17
N ARG A 168 12.72 22.49 -15.75
CA ARG A 168 12.12 22.18 -14.44
C ARG A 168 13.18 22.16 -13.33
N ALA A 169 12.80 22.69 -12.17
CA ALA A 169 13.63 22.66 -10.97
C ALA A 169 13.56 21.32 -10.20
N ARG A 170 12.55 20.49 -10.47
CA ARG A 170 12.26 19.25 -9.73
C ARG A 170 11.97 18.09 -10.67
N ASP A 171 12.27 16.89 -10.19
CA ASP A 171 11.95 15.64 -10.87
C ASP A 171 10.44 15.37 -10.80
N PHE A 172 9.89 14.79 -11.86
CA PHE A 172 8.75 13.90 -11.75
C PHE A 172 9.27 12.54 -11.31
N THR A 173 8.57 11.91 -10.38
CA THR A 173 9.01 10.65 -9.81
C THR A 173 7.86 9.67 -9.66
N TRP A 174 8.21 8.39 -9.62
CA TRP A 174 7.29 7.28 -9.39
C TRP A 174 7.99 6.20 -8.57
N VAL A 175 7.24 5.40 -7.83
CA VAL A 175 7.80 4.29 -7.04
C VAL A 175 8.03 3.09 -7.96
N GLN A 176 9.28 2.66 -8.13
CA GLN A 176 9.60 1.48 -8.94
C GLN A 176 9.67 0.21 -8.10
N THR A 177 10.23 0.32 -6.89
CA THR A 177 10.45 -0.83 -6.02
C THR A 177 9.97 -0.50 -4.62
N LEU A 178 9.30 -1.46 -3.98
CA LEU A 178 9.03 -1.47 -2.55
C LEU A 178 9.82 -2.59 -1.90
N SER A 179 10.42 -2.32 -0.75
CA SER A 179 11.08 -3.32 0.08
C SER A 179 10.47 -3.29 1.47
N VAL A 180 9.89 -4.41 1.91
CA VAL A 180 9.36 -4.59 3.26
C VAL A 180 10.36 -5.42 4.05
N MET A 181 10.97 -4.82 5.06
CA MET A 181 11.88 -5.49 5.99
C MET A 181 11.19 -5.65 7.34
N PHE A 182 11.24 -6.86 7.88
CA PHE A 182 10.63 -7.25 9.16
C PHE A 182 11.37 -8.48 9.66
N ASP A 183 11.53 -8.64 10.97
CA ASP A 183 12.43 -9.65 11.52
C ASP A 183 13.78 -9.64 10.76
N SER A 184 14.34 -10.80 10.41
CA SER A 184 15.53 -10.91 9.57
C SER A 184 15.25 -10.90 8.06
N HIS A 185 13.99 -10.76 7.65
CA HIS A 185 13.55 -11.00 6.28
C HIS A 185 13.43 -9.72 5.44
N THR A 186 13.40 -9.89 4.13
CA THR A 186 13.15 -8.82 3.17
C THR A 186 12.28 -9.34 2.02
N LEU A 187 11.20 -8.62 1.75
CA LEU A 187 10.30 -8.88 0.62
C LEU A 187 10.31 -7.68 -0.32
N ASP A 188 10.79 -7.87 -1.55
CA ASP A 188 10.84 -6.83 -2.57
C ASP A 188 9.76 -7.04 -3.63
N LEU A 189 9.05 -5.97 -3.98
CA LEU A 189 8.17 -5.90 -5.15
C LEU A 189 8.73 -4.88 -6.13
N VAL A 190 8.97 -5.31 -7.37
CA VAL A 190 9.70 -4.54 -8.38
C VAL A 190 8.85 -4.40 -9.64
N ALA A 191 8.67 -3.18 -10.12
CA ALA A 191 8.23 -2.92 -11.48
C ALA A 191 9.44 -2.97 -12.43
N LYS A 192 9.52 -4.04 -13.25
CA LYS A 192 10.58 -4.16 -14.26
C LYS A 192 10.46 -3.06 -15.29
N ARG A 193 11.60 -2.48 -15.68
CA ARG A 193 11.67 -1.53 -16.79
C ARG A 193 11.30 -2.23 -18.09
N VAL A 194 10.38 -1.64 -18.85
CA VAL A 194 9.96 -2.13 -20.17
C VAL A 194 9.85 -0.98 -21.14
N SER A 195 10.21 -1.21 -22.40
CA SER A 195 10.17 -0.17 -23.44
C SER A 195 8.77 0.11 -23.94
N ARG A 196 7.92 -0.91 -24.01
CA ARG A 196 6.51 -0.81 -24.38
C ARG A 196 5.67 -1.59 -23.39
N TRP A 197 4.53 -1.02 -23.04
CA TRP A 197 3.58 -1.69 -22.16
C TRP A 197 2.74 -2.72 -22.92
N ASP A 198 2.54 -3.89 -22.29
CA ASP A 198 1.60 -4.92 -22.72
C ASP A 198 0.86 -5.43 -21.48
N ASP A 199 -0.47 -5.26 -21.46
CA ASP A 199 -1.32 -5.70 -20.34
C ASP A 199 -1.31 -7.23 -20.13
N GLY A 200 -0.89 -8.00 -21.13
CA GLY A 200 -0.77 -9.45 -21.09
C GLY A 200 0.57 -9.96 -20.59
N VAL A 201 1.55 -9.08 -20.35
CA VAL A 201 2.89 -9.47 -19.89
C VAL A 201 3.09 -9.06 -18.44
N ASP A 202 3.57 -10.01 -17.63
CA ASP A 202 3.90 -9.73 -16.24
C ASP A 202 5.27 -9.06 -16.11
N VAL A 203 5.25 -7.81 -15.68
CA VAL A 203 6.43 -6.98 -15.40
C VAL A 203 6.67 -6.80 -13.91
N LEU A 204 5.75 -7.26 -13.07
CA LEU A 204 5.96 -7.37 -11.63
C LEU A 204 6.98 -8.49 -11.34
N SER A 205 7.96 -8.19 -10.49
CA SER A 205 8.86 -9.19 -9.90
C SER A 205 8.70 -9.19 -8.39
N VAL A 206 8.73 -10.37 -7.78
CA VAL A 206 8.73 -10.52 -6.32
C VAL A 206 10.00 -11.24 -5.91
N HIS A 207 10.68 -10.75 -4.88
CA HIS A 207 11.87 -11.39 -4.31
C HIS A 207 11.72 -11.59 -2.81
N TRP A 208 12.07 -12.78 -2.32
CA TRP A 208 12.13 -13.16 -0.92
C TRP A 208 13.59 -13.37 -0.52
N ASP A 209 14.08 -12.57 0.42
CA ASP A 209 15.48 -12.58 0.89
C ASP A 209 16.49 -12.57 -0.27
N GLY A 210 16.23 -11.72 -1.27
CA GLY A 210 17.05 -11.56 -2.47
C GLY A 210 16.83 -12.61 -3.56
N ASN A 211 16.05 -13.66 -3.32
CA ASN A 211 15.76 -14.70 -4.30
C ASN A 211 14.43 -14.43 -5.01
N ALA A 212 14.39 -14.53 -6.34
CA ALA A 212 13.13 -14.39 -7.08
C ALA A 212 12.14 -15.50 -6.72
N VAL A 213 10.89 -15.14 -6.48
CA VAL A 213 9.80 -16.09 -6.21
C VAL A 213 8.75 -16.01 -7.30
N GLU A 214 8.30 -17.18 -7.75
CA GLU A 214 7.21 -17.30 -8.72
C GLU A 214 5.87 -17.31 -7.99
N VAL A 215 5.01 -16.35 -8.31
CA VAL A 215 3.64 -16.28 -7.78
C VAL A 215 2.70 -16.95 -8.79
N PRO A 216 2.12 -18.12 -8.47
CA PRO A 216 1.25 -18.87 -9.38
C PRO A 216 0.05 -18.07 -9.86
N THR A 217 -0.43 -18.36 -11.06
CA THR A 217 -1.66 -17.77 -11.65
C THR A 217 -2.85 -18.73 -11.62
N ASP A 218 -2.64 -19.98 -11.19
CA ASP A 218 -3.62 -21.05 -11.11
C ASP A 218 -3.86 -21.50 -9.66
N GLY A 219 -4.82 -22.41 -9.46
CA GLY A 219 -5.24 -22.83 -8.11
C GLY A 219 -5.73 -21.64 -7.27
N GLU A 220 -5.11 -21.45 -6.10
CA GLU A 220 -5.35 -20.29 -5.21
C GLU A 220 -4.57 -19.04 -5.62
N ALA A 221 -3.73 -19.15 -6.66
CA ALA A 221 -2.94 -18.10 -7.28
C ALA A 221 -2.04 -17.34 -6.29
N GLU A 222 -1.32 -18.07 -5.44
CA GLU A 222 -0.55 -17.47 -4.35
C GLU A 222 0.73 -18.23 -4.06
N TRP A 223 1.72 -17.48 -3.64
CA TRP A 223 2.94 -17.96 -3.02
C TRP A 223 2.87 -17.69 -1.52
N ARG A 224 3.34 -18.64 -0.69
CA ARG A 224 3.35 -18.50 0.76
C ARG A 224 4.65 -18.98 1.38
N THR A 225 5.03 -18.39 2.50
CA THR A 225 6.08 -18.90 3.38
C THR A 225 5.73 -18.61 4.85
N ASN A 226 6.24 -19.44 5.76
CA ASN A 226 6.06 -19.26 7.20
C ASN A 226 7.29 -19.81 7.93
N ASP A 227 7.96 -18.96 8.71
CA ASP A 227 9.16 -19.29 9.48
C ASP A 227 8.86 -19.68 10.94
N GLY A 228 7.58 -19.85 11.28
CA GLY A 228 7.08 -20.09 12.64
C GLY A 228 6.77 -18.82 13.43
N LYS A 229 7.20 -17.64 12.98
CA LYS A 229 6.85 -16.35 13.58
C LYS A 229 5.77 -15.63 12.80
N ARG A 230 5.92 -15.56 11.47
CA ARG A 230 4.99 -14.85 10.59
C ARG A 230 4.71 -15.66 9.33
N GLU A 231 3.44 -15.64 8.93
CA GLU A 231 3.06 -16.07 7.59
C GLU A 231 3.14 -14.87 6.64
N VAL A 232 3.76 -15.11 5.48
CA VAL A 232 3.82 -14.20 4.34
C VAL A 232 3.07 -14.84 3.19
N VAL A 233 2.14 -14.10 2.62
CA VAL A 233 1.35 -14.50 1.46
C VAL A 233 1.49 -13.44 0.40
N VAL A 234 1.82 -13.86 -0.82
CA VAL A 234 1.75 -13.03 -2.02
C VAL A 234 0.75 -13.68 -2.96
N GLU A 235 -0.40 -13.05 -3.14
CA GLU A 235 -1.52 -13.56 -3.91
C GLU A 235 -1.70 -12.74 -5.20
N ARG A 236 -1.82 -13.38 -6.36
CA ARG A 236 -2.29 -12.72 -7.58
C ARG A 236 -3.72 -12.24 -7.41
N THR A 237 -3.91 -10.94 -7.58
CA THR A 237 -5.24 -10.35 -7.63
C THR A 237 -5.70 -10.10 -9.05
N ASP A 238 -4.88 -10.41 -10.05
CA ASP A 238 -5.18 -10.26 -11.46
C ASP A 238 -4.29 -11.19 -12.30
N ASP A 239 -4.60 -11.35 -13.60
CA ASP A 239 -3.85 -12.23 -14.51
C ASP A 239 -2.36 -11.83 -14.61
N THR A 240 -2.09 -10.52 -14.52
CA THR A 240 -0.77 -9.90 -14.64
C THR A 240 -0.68 -8.69 -13.72
N ASN A 241 0.53 -8.38 -13.25
CA ASN A 241 0.92 -7.10 -12.67
C ASN A 241 0.19 -6.65 -11.40
N SER A 242 -0.66 -7.48 -10.79
CA SER A 242 -1.36 -7.12 -9.55
C SER A 242 -1.29 -8.24 -8.52
N VAL A 243 -0.90 -7.88 -7.31
CA VAL A 243 -0.84 -8.79 -6.17
C VAL A 243 -1.41 -8.14 -4.92
N ARG A 244 -1.86 -8.98 -3.99
CA ARG A 244 -2.05 -8.64 -2.59
C ARG A 244 -0.98 -9.34 -1.79
N VAL A 245 -0.27 -8.57 -0.97
CA VAL A 245 0.68 -9.10 -0.01
C VAL A 245 0.08 -9.01 1.38
N THR A 246 0.22 -10.08 2.16
CA THR A 246 -0.13 -10.11 3.58
C THR A 246 1.07 -10.63 4.36
N ILE A 247 1.58 -9.81 5.26
CA ILE A 247 2.59 -10.21 6.26
C ILE A 247 1.92 -10.14 7.62
N THR A 248 1.76 -11.29 8.26
CA THR A 248 0.96 -11.42 9.48
C THR A 248 1.47 -10.50 10.60
N GLY A 249 0.55 -9.69 11.15
CA GLY A 249 0.85 -8.74 12.21
C GLY A 249 1.68 -7.52 11.78
N VAL A 250 1.96 -7.34 10.48
CA VAL A 250 2.75 -6.22 9.96
C VAL A 250 1.91 -5.37 9.01
N VAL A 251 1.60 -5.89 7.83
CA VAL A 251 0.97 -5.12 6.75
C VAL A 251 0.21 -6.01 5.78
N GLU A 252 -0.96 -5.56 5.36
CA GLU A 252 -1.59 -5.99 4.11
C GLU A 252 -1.40 -4.87 3.09
N MET A 253 -0.98 -5.20 1.87
CA MET A 253 -0.87 -4.22 0.80
C MET A 253 -1.40 -4.76 -0.52
N ASP A 254 -2.23 -3.96 -1.18
CA ASP A 254 -2.61 -4.16 -2.57
C ASP A 254 -1.59 -3.41 -3.44
N VAL A 255 -1.00 -4.11 -4.41
CA VAL A 255 0.05 -3.57 -5.29
C VAL A 255 -0.32 -3.85 -6.75
N LYS A 256 -0.15 -2.85 -7.60
CA LYS A 256 -0.32 -2.95 -9.05
C LYS A 256 0.83 -2.27 -9.77
N VAL A 257 1.40 -2.90 -10.78
CA VAL A 257 2.29 -2.24 -11.74
C VAL A 257 1.44 -1.58 -12.84
N THR A 258 1.75 -0.34 -13.17
CA THR A 258 1.09 0.44 -14.22
C THR A 258 2.12 1.22 -15.02
N PRO A 259 1.92 1.46 -16.33
CA PRO A 259 2.77 2.35 -17.11
C PRO A 259 2.35 3.81 -16.90
N VAL A 260 3.19 4.75 -17.36
CA VAL A 260 2.73 6.10 -17.68
C VAL A 260 2.20 6.10 -19.12
N GLY A 261 0.91 6.38 -19.29
CA GLY A 261 0.28 6.36 -20.61
C GLY A 261 0.68 7.55 -21.49
N ALA A 262 0.55 7.42 -22.82
CA ALA A 262 0.85 8.52 -23.74
C ALA A 262 0.01 9.78 -23.48
N GLU A 263 -1.28 9.59 -23.16
CA GLU A 263 -2.18 10.70 -22.83
C GLU A 263 -1.80 11.37 -21.50
N GLU A 264 -1.45 10.57 -20.49
CA GLU A 264 -0.97 11.08 -19.20
C GLU A 264 0.34 11.87 -19.38
N ASN A 265 1.31 11.30 -20.10
CA ASN A 265 2.57 11.97 -20.46
C ASN A 265 2.32 13.32 -21.16
N ARG A 266 1.35 13.37 -22.09
CA ARG A 266 0.96 14.58 -22.81
C ARG A 266 0.29 15.62 -21.91
N VAL A 267 -0.67 15.22 -21.09
CA VAL A 267 -1.45 16.12 -20.22
C VAL A 267 -0.57 16.72 -19.12
N HIS A 268 0.32 15.92 -18.53
CA HIS A 268 1.22 16.35 -17.47
C HIS A 268 2.56 16.90 -17.98
N ASN A 269 2.81 16.82 -19.29
CA ASN A 269 4.04 17.25 -19.95
C ASN A 269 5.28 16.64 -19.27
N TYR A 270 5.24 15.33 -19.01
CA TYR A 270 6.36 14.61 -18.40
C TYR A 270 7.57 14.48 -19.36
N GLN A 271 7.34 14.58 -20.67
CA GLN A 271 8.37 14.46 -21.72
C GLN A 271 9.17 13.16 -21.60
N LEU A 272 8.46 12.07 -21.30
CA LEU A 272 9.07 10.75 -21.18
C LEU A 272 9.60 10.27 -22.55
N PRO A 273 10.75 9.59 -22.59
CA PRO A 273 11.29 8.99 -23.81
C PRO A 273 10.35 7.90 -24.36
N GLU A 274 10.36 7.73 -25.69
CA GLU A 274 9.48 6.77 -26.38
C GLU A 274 9.83 5.30 -26.14
N ASP A 275 11.05 5.01 -25.68
CA ASP A 275 11.59 3.67 -25.44
C ASP A 275 11.51 3.23 -23.97
N ASP A 276 10.65 3.87 -23.17
CA ASP A 276 10.42 3.54 -21.77
C ASP A 276 8.96 3.79 -21.38
N ALA A 277 8.27 2.75 -20.91
CA ALA A 277 6.89 2.86 -20.46
C ALA A 277 6.75 3.46 -19.06
N PHE A 278 7.87 3.66 -18.33
CA PHE A 278 7.88 4.15 -16.95
C PHE A 278 6.95 3.31 -16.04
N ALA A 279 7.09 1.99 -16.14
CA ALA A 279 6.36 1.05 -15.28
C ALA A 279 6.68 1.31 -13.81
N HIS A 280 5.64 1.51 -13.00
CA HIS A 280 5.75 1.87 -11.58
C HIS A 280 4.63 1.25 -10.75
N LEU A 281 4.79 1.30 -9.43
CA LEU A 281 3.90 0.70 -8.44
C LEU A 281 2.84 1.70 -7.96
N GLU A 282 1.58 1.31 -8.10
CA GLU A 282 0.46 1.84 -7.33
C GLU A 282 0.22 0.91 -6.15
N THR A 283 0.19 1.45 -4.93
CA THR A 283 0.09 0.65 -3.71
C THR A 283 -0.93 1.23 -2.74
N GLN A 284 -1.64 0.37 -2.02
CA GLN A 284 -2.41 0.74 -0.85
C GLN A 284 -1.97 -0.12 0.34
N PHE A 285 -1.45 0.53 1.39
CA PHE A 285 -1.06 -0.13 2.63
C PHE A 285 -2.19 -0.15 3.65
N ARG A 286 -2.25 -1.23 4.43
CA ARG A 286 -3.08 -1.41 5.63
C ARG A 286 -2.19 -2.00 6.73
N PHE A 287 -1.74 -1.12 7.62
CA PHE A 287 -0.81 -1.51 8.68
C PHE A 287 -1.54 -2.18 9.85
N SER A 288 -0.86 -3.09 10.51
CA SER A 288 -1.29 -3.71 11.76
C SER A 288 -0.37 -3.27 12.89
N ASN A 289 -0.93 -2.96 14.05
CA ASN A 289 -0.18 -2.70 15.29
C ASN A 289 0.96 -1.67 15.17
N LEU A 290 0.75 -0.57 14.43
CA LEU A 290 1.69 0.56 14.46
C LEU A 290 1.83 1.10 15.88
N THR A 291 3.05 1.45 16.27
CA THR A 291 3.29 2.19 17.52
C THR A 291 2.90 3.65 17.34
N ASP A 292 2.64 4.35 18.45
CA ASP A 292 2.39 5.79 18.45
C ASP A 292 3.61 6.62 18.02
N MET A 293 4.77 5.96 17.83
CA MET A 293 6.05 6.55 17.48
C MET A 293 6.47 6.25 16.03
N VAL A 294 5.60 5.62 15.22
CA VAL A 294 5.88 5.28 13.83
C VAL A 294 6.38 6.49 13.03
N GLU A 295 7.45 6.28 12.27
CA GLU A 295 8.10 7.28 11.42
C GLU A 295 8.02 6.89 9.93
N GLY A 296 8.55 7.74 9.07
CA GLY A 296 8.55 7.57 7.62
C GLY A 296 7.72 8.64 6.91
N VAL A 297 7.92 8.80 5.61
CA VAL A 297 7.17 9.77 4.78
C VAL A 297 5.66 9.61 4.96
N LEU A 298 5.17 8.37 4.89
CA LEU A 298 3.79 7.99 5.12
C LEU A 298 3.54 7.65 6.59
N GLY A 299 4.45 6.90 7.23
CA GLY A 299 4.26 6.37 8.58
C GLY A 299 3.95 7.45 9.62
N LYS A 300 4.66 8.58 9.61
CA LYS A 300 4.42 9.69 10.55
C LYS A 300 2.96 10.18 10.59
N THR A 301 2.23 10.04 9.48
CA THR A 301 0.82 10.47 9.37
C THR A 301 -0.16 9.60 10.14
N TYR A 302 0.30 8.47 10.68
CA TYR A 302 -0.47 7.57 11.54
C TYR A 302 -0.30 7.86 13.03
N ARG A 303 0.63 8.75 13.41
CA ARG A 303 0.85 9.07 14.82
C ARG A 303 -0.33 9.86 15.39
N PRO A 304 -0.77 9.59 16.64
CA PRO A 304 -1.90 10.29 17.25
C PRO A 304 -1.72 11.81 17.39
N ASP A 305 -0.48 12.26 17.55
CA ASP A 305 -0.08 13.67 17.73
C ASP A 305 0.33 14.35 16.42
N TYR A 306 0.26 13.66 15.28
CA TYR A 306 0.67 14.22 14.01
C TYR A 306 -0.28 15.33 13.55
N VAL A 307 0.29 16.49 13.28
CA VAL A 307 -0.39 17.61 12.64
C VAL A 307 0.22 17.82 11.27
N SER A 308 -0.57 17.60 10.23
CA SER A 308 -0.08 17.72 8.85
C SER A 308 0.33 19.16 8.53
N PRO A 309 1.59 19.41 8.13
CA PRO A 309 2.05 20.75 7.76
C PRO A 309 1.62 21.14 6.34
N VAL A 310 1.00 20.21 5.59
CA VAL A 310 0.65 20.43 4.19
C VAL A 310 -0.56 21.36 4.09
N LYS A 311 -0.54 22.26 3.10
CA LYS A 311 -1.63 23.21 2.88
C LYS A 311 -2.80 22.52 2.20
N VAL A 312 -3.82 22.14 2.97
CA VAL A 312 -5.06 21.54 2.43
C VAL A 312 -5.79 22.54 1.52
N GLY A 313 -6.41 22.04 0.45
CA GLY A 313 -7.23 22.85 -0.47
C GLY A 313 -6.47 23.48 -1.65
N VAL A 314 -5.16 23.22 -1.79
CA VAL A 314 -4.42 23.52 -3.02
C VAL A 314 -4.34 22.28 -3.92
N PRO A 315 -4.13 22.43 -5.25
CA PRO A 315 -4.10 21.27 -6.17
C PRO A 315 -3.01 20.24 -5.87
N MET A 316 -1.83 20.71 -5.44
CA MET A 316 -0.63 19.90 -5.21
C MET A 316 -0.05 20.20 -3.82
N PRO A 317 -0.67 19.73 -2.73
CA PRO A 317 -0.15 19.93 -1.38
C PRO A 317 1.13 19.11 -1.21
N MET A 318 2.27 19.79 -1.07
CA MET A 318 3.58 19.15 -1.00
C MET A 318 3.97 18.85 0.44
N MET A 319 4.45 17.63 0.68
CA MET A 319 5.12 17.25 1.91
C MET A 319 6.64 17.36 1.74
N GLY A 320 7.28 18.08 2.66
CA GLY A 320 8.74 18.13 2.76
C GLY A 320 9.30 17.19 3.82
N GLY A 321 10.61 17.29 4.05
CA GLY A 321 11.35 16.47 5.01
C GLY A 321 11.99 15.25 4.35
N GLU A 322 12.27 15.34 3.05
CA GLU A 322 12.96 14.33 2.24
C GLU A 322 14.29 13.89 2.88
N ASP A 323 15.02 14.85 3.47
CA ASP A 323 16.29 14.65 4.16
C ASP A 323 16.19 13.70 5.36
N LYS A 324 15.07 13.73 6.10
CA LYS A 324 14.86 12.90 7.28
C LYS A 324 14.69 11.42 6.95
N TYR A 325 14.10 11.14 5.80
CA TYR A 325 13.70 9.79 5.38
C TYR A 325 14.53 9.23 4.23
N ARG A 326 15.52 9.99 3.74
CA ARG A 326 16.47 9.48 2.76
C ARG A 326 17.31 8.37 3.37
N ILE A 327 17.43 7.27 2.64
CA ILE A 327 18.26 6.12 3.02
C ILE A 327 19.39 5.92 2.01
N PRO A 328 20.54 5.36 2.41
CA PRO A 328 21.67 5.11 1.51
C PRO A 328 21.41 4.08 0.40
N SER A 329 20.52 3.11 0.65
CA SER A 329 20.18 2.03 -0.27
C SER A 329 18.80 1.46 0.06
N LEU A 330 18.15 0.82 -0.91
CA LEU A 330 16.83 0.21 -0.75
C LEU A 330 16.66 -0.67 0.51
N HIS A 331 17.67 -1.46 0.88
CA HIS A 331 17.63 -2.35 2.06
C HIS A 331 18.25 -1.74 3.32
N SER A 332 18.59 -0.45 3.31
CA SER A 332 19.11 0.22 4.51
C SER A 332 17.97 0.56 5.46
N THR A 333 18.14 0.22 6.73
CA THR A 333 17.24 0.65 7.80
C THR A 333 17.65 2.00 8.41
N LEU A 334 18.76 2.57 7.95
CA LEU A 334 19.33 3.80 8.49
C LEU A 334 18.79 5.05 7.78
N CYS A 335 18.04 5.86 8.52
CA CYS A 335 17.74 7.27 8.22
C CYS A 335 17.75 8.09 9.51
N ALA A 336 17.60 9.42 9.43
CA ALA A 336 17.75 10.32 10.58
C ALA A 336 16.77 10.02 11.74
N VAL A 337 15.59 9.47 11.41
CA VAL A 337 14.52 9.17 12.39
C VAL A 337 13.99 7.74 12.26
N CYS A 338 14.64 6.90 11.46
CA CYS A 338 14.23 5.50 11.29
C CYS A 338 14.42 4.74 12.61
N ARG A 339 13.51 3.80 12.85
CA ARG A 339 13.38 3.08 14.12
C ARG A 339 13.76 1.62 14.00
N PHE A 340 13.39 1.00 12.89
CA PHE A 340 13.59 -0.42 12.68
C PHE A 340 15.08 -0.79 12.72
N GLN A 341 15.39 -1.81 13.51
CA GLN A 341 16.71 -2.41 13.58
C GLN A 341 16.60 -3.85 13.09
N LYS A 342 17.12 -4.12 11.89
CA LYS A 342 17.11 -5.46 11.33
C LYS A 342 18.01 -6.38 12.17
N PRO A 343 17.47 -7.44 12.80
CA PRO A 343 18.29 -8.44 13.46
C PRO A 343 19.19 -9.16 12.44
N PRO A 344 20.38 -9.63 12.85
CA PRO A 344 21.23 -10.43 11.99
C PRO A 344 20.50 -11.71 11.56
N SER A 345 20.62 -12.07 10.27
CA SER A 345 20.10 -13.34 9.75
C SER A 345 20.75 -14.49 10.51
N ALA A 346 19.95 -15.44 11.00
CA ALA A 346 20.47 -16.62 11.68
C ALA A 346 21.24 -17.50 10.68
N THR A 347 22.56 -17.39 10.64
CA THR A 347 23.41 -18.31 9.87
C THR A 347 23.24 -19.70 10.45
N THR A 348 22.69 -20.64 9.68
CA THR A 348 22.74 -22.06 10.03
C THR A 348 24.20 -22.50 10.02
N THR A 349 24.82 -22.55 11.20
CA THR A 349 26.13 -23.17 11.39
C THR A 349 25.98 -24.67 11.17
N PHE A 350 26.32 -25.13 9.97
CA PHE A 350 26.64 -26.54 9.76
C PHE A 350 27.92 -26.85 10.53
N ASN A 351 27.78 -27.51 11.69
CA ASN A 351 28.90 -28.11 12.39
C ASN A 351 29.41 -29.29 11.55
N THR A 352 30.49 -29.09 10.80
CA THR A 352 31.24 -30.18 10.19
C THR A 352 31.99 -30.91 11.32
N PHE A 353 31.45 -32.05 11.76
CA PHE A 353 32.21 -33.00 12.56
C PHE A 353 33.30 -33.62 11.66
N ASN A 354 34.57 -33.31 11.96
CA ASN A 354 35.69 -34.06 11.42
C ASN A 354 35.79 -35.39 12.19
N GLU A 355 35.41 -36.47 11.53
CA GLU A 355 35.72 -37.84 11.94
C GLU A 355 37.17 -38.12 11.52
N VAL A 356 38.09 -38.15 12.50
CA VAL A 356 39.48 -38.59 12.29
C VAL A 356 39.48 -40.11 12.28
N ALA A 357 39.79 -40.67 11.11
CA ALA A 357 40.03 -42.08 10.91
C ALA A 357 41.19 -42.57 11.78
N GLN A 358 40.96 -43.72 12.42
CA GLN A 358 41.96 -44.52 13.13
C GLN A 358 43.05 -45.01 12.17
N SER A 359 44.30 -44.91 12.62
CA SER A 359 45.45 -45.71 12.17
C SER A 359 46.01 -46.46 13.35
#